data_AF-A0A293MFT8-F1
#
_entry.id   AF-A0A293MFT8-F1
#
_cell.length_a   1.000
_cell.length_b   1.000
_cell.length_c   1.000
_cell.angle_alpha   90.00
_cell.angle_beta   90.00
_cell.angle_gamma   90.00
#
_symmetry.space_group_name_H-M   'P 1'
#
loop_
_entity.id
_entity.type
_entity.pdbx_description
1 polymer ?
#
loop_
_entity_poly.entity_id
_entity_poly.type
_entity_poly.pdbx_seq_one_letter_code
_entity_poly.pdbx_strand_id
1 'polypeptide(L)'
;MPGRTIRLPLVRTGNIYILPGVPKALILLFPLFLKDAERVPLAKFQMDELFLKSDEVSITPVLNKAVEKFRDKVKFGSYPDLENNYFRVRLVLEAGNKSDVEKAKSFLLDNLPTDSIAKFDRHPLENAWEKLNSAVGKEPHVIDAIKVIEEAITKYSLKCICIGFSGGKDCTVILHILYAVLEKMYGKEMPKVHCFYMKRDTAWPEITAFIERTASMYGLDLHVISGSDYKVAMKQYLDIHTTVQAFILGNRSTDPSGGSLGHFTSIPYCSLYDQGFSSIGDNDSPNDALMYLNEKGVKRFKPAYLLENGLLERCSRK
;
A
#
# COMPACT_ATOMS: atom_id res chain seq x y z
N MET A 1 35.98 -20.09 -3.35
CA MET A 1 35.78 -21.19 -2.38
C MET A 1 34.30 -21.25 -2.01
N PRO A 2 33.59 -22.34 -2.32
CA PRO A 2 32.26 -22.58 -1.77
C PRO A 2 32.40 -23.06 -0.31
N GLY A 3 31.54 -22.58 0.59
CA GLY A 3 31.26 -23.30 1.84
C GLY A 3 31.94 -22.85 3.13
N ARG A 4 32.40 -21.59 3.29
CA ARG A 4 32.66 -21.09 4.66
C ARG A 4 31.33 -20.79 5.35
N THR A 5 30.81 -21.75 6.11
CA THR A 5 29.74 -21.51 7.07
C THR A 5 30.26 -20.59 8.16
N ILE A 6 29.93 -19.29 8.08
CA ILE A 6 30.27 -18.33 9.12
C ILE A 6 29.36 -18.64 10.32
N ARG A 7 29.92 -19.21 11.39
CA ARG A 7 29.24 -19.33 12.68
C ARG A 7 29.39 -18.01 13.42
N LEU A 8 28.29 -17.27 13.53
CA LEU A 8 28.21 -16.06 14.35
C LEU A 8 27.84 -16.47 15.78
N PRO A 9 28.72 -16.30 16.78
CA PRO A 9 28.37 -16.57 18.16
C PRO A 9 27.55 -15.41 18.75
N LEU A 10 26.50 -15.73 19.52
CA LEU A 10 25.88 -14.78 20.43
C LEU A 10 26.73 -14.74 21.71
N VAL A 11 27.43 -13.64 21.95
CA VAL A 11 28.30 -13.50 23.13
C VAL A 11 27.49 -12.88 24.27
N ARG A 12 27.45 -13.57 25.41
CA ARG A 12 26.77 -13.14 26.63
C ARG A 12 27.72 -13.21 27.81
N THR A 13 27.71 -12.18 28.65
CA THR A 13 28.37 -12.17 29.97
C THR A 13 27.37 -11.66 31.01
N GLY A 14 26.93 -12.53 31.93
CA GLY A 14 25.89 -12.19 32.90
C GLY A 14 24.56 -11.78 32.24
N ASN A 15 24.13 -10.53 32.45
CA ASN A 15 22.96 -9.91 31.83
C ASN A 15 23.30 -9.01 30.62
N ILE A 16 24.55 -9.02 30.15
CA ILE A 16 25.03 -8.20 29.03
C ILE A 16 25.13 -9.09 27.79
N TYR A 17 24.52 -8.63 26.70
CA TYR A 17 24.63 -9.23 25.37
C TYR A 17 25.47 -8.33 24.46
N ILE A 18 26.43 -8.92 23.75
CA ILE A 18 27.21 -8.23 22.72
C ILE A 18 26.59 -8.61 21.38
N LEU A 19 25.89 -7.67 20.78
CA LEU A 19 25.24 -7.82 19.49
C LEU A 19 26.15 -7.30 18.37
N PRO A 20 26.19 -7.95 17.20
CA PRO A 20 27.04 -7.51 16.10
C PRO A 20 26.57 -6.17 15.55
N GLY A 21 27.51 -5.27 15.26
CA GLY A 21 27.21 -3.98 14.62
C GLY A 21 26.78 -4.08 13.16
N VAL A 22 26.89 -5.27 12.53
CA VAL A 22 26.46 -5.50 11.14
C VAL A 22 24.97 -5.88 11.14
N PRO A 23 24.07 -5.09 10.51
CA PRO A 23 22.61 -5.32 10.59
C PRO A 23 22.17 -6.72 10.15
N LYS A 24 22.75 -7.26 9.07
CA LYS A 24 22.44 -8.62 8.60
C LYS A 24 22.80 -9.70 9.63
N ALA A 25 23.93 -9.54 10.31
CA ALA A 25 24.35 -10.46 11.36
C ALA A 25 23.44 -10.34 12.60
N LEU A 26 23.00 -9.12 12.93
CA LEU A 26 22.05 -8.88 14.02
C LEU A 26 20.73 -9.58 13.76
N ILE A 27 20.14 -9.41 12.57
CA ILE A 27 18.87 -10.05 12.17
C ILE A 27 18.96 -11.58 12.32
N LEU A 28 20.08 -12.18 11.89
CA LEU A 28 20.29 -13.63 11.99
C LEU A 28 20.42 -14.12 13.44
N LEU A 29 21.05 -13.33 14.31
CA LEU A 29 21.24 -13.70 15.72
C LEU A 29 20.07 -13.33 16.63
N PHE A 30 19.20 -12.41 16.20
CA PHE A 30 18.14 -11.86 17.06
C PHE A 30 17.18 -12.94 17.61
N PRO A 31 16.76 -13.96 16.85
CA PRO A 31 15.91 -15.03 17.39
C PRO A 31 16.61 -15.84 18.51
N LEU A 32 17.93 -16.04 18.40
CA LEU A 32 18.70 -16.71 19.45
C LEU A 32 18.81 -15.84 20.71
N PHE A 33 19.02 -14.54 20.52
CA PHE A 33 18.99 -13.56 21.62
C PHE A 33 17.63 -13.57 22.33
N LEU A 34 16.51 -13.47 21.61
CA LEU A 34 15.17 -13.46 22.20
C LEU A 34 14.92 -14.73 23.02
N LYS A 35 15.23 -15.90 22.46
CA LYS A 35 15.07 -17.19 23.15
C LYS A 35 15.88 -17.28 24.44
N ASP A 36 17.07 -16.67 24.49
CA ASP A 36 17.90 -16.67 25.70
C ASP A 36 17.47 -15.59 26.70
N ALA A 37 17.07 -14.41 26.20
CA ALA A 37 16.60 -13.29 27.00
C ALA A 37 15.28 -13.61 27.73
N GLU A 38 14.37 -14.36 27.08
CA GLU A 38 13.10 -14.81 27.67
C GLU A 38 13.27 -15.77 28.86
N ARG A 39 14.45 -16.40 29.01
CA ARG A 39 14.76 -17.26 30.16
C ARG A 39 15.07 -16.45 31.43
N VAL A 40 15.33 -15.16 31.27
CA VAL A 40 15.54 -14.22 32.37
C VAL A 40 14.24 -13.43 32.57
N PRO A 41 13.77 -13.21 33.81
CA PRO A 41 12.65 -12.31 34.06
C PRO A 41 12.98 -10.91 33.53
N LEU A 42 12.43 -10.55 32.36
CA LEU A 42 12.59 -9.22 31.79
C LEU A 42 11.70 -8.26 32.58
N ALA A 43 12.28 -7.15 33.04
CA ALA A 43 11.52 -6.05 33.57
C ALA A 43 10.54 -5.57 32.49
N LYS A 44 9.24 -5.61 32.81
CA LYS A 44 8.20 -5.10 31.91
C LYS A 44 8.09 -3.60 32.12
N PHE A 45 8.44 -2.84 31.09
CA PHE A 45 8.20 -1.41 31.05
C PHE A 45 6.91 -1.12 30.30
N GLN A 46 6.26 -0.03 30.68
CA GLN A 46 5.21 0.61 29.93
C GLN A 46 5.84 1.71 29.08
N MET A 47 5.43 1.80 27.82
CA MET A 47 5.96 2.77 26.87
C MET A 47 4.79 3.54 26.24
N ASP A 48 4.98 4.84 26.04
CA ASP A 48 4.10 5.66 25.22
C ASP A 48 4.93 6.66 24.41
N GLU A 49 4.35 7.19 23.35
CA GLU A 49 5.01 8.06 22.39
C GLU A 49 4.22 9.35 22.14
N LEU A 50 4.96 10.40 21.81
CA LEU A 50 4.43 11.68 21.33
C LEU A 50 5.20 12.09 20.08
N PHE A 51 4.48 12.52 19.05
CA PHE A 51 5.06 13.05 17.81
C PHE A 51 4.84 14.54 17.77
N LEU A 52 5.88 15.30 17.48
CA LEU A 52 5.87 16.76 17.57
C LEU A 52 6.27 17.38 16.23
N LYS A 53 5.52 18.37 15.78
CA LYS A 53 5.82 19.21 14.59
C LYS A 53 6.94 20.21 14.86
N SER A 54 7.16 20.57 16.13
CA SER A 54 8.19 21.51 16.55
C SER A 54 9.56 20.84 16.60
N ASP A 55 10.62 21.60 16.37
CA ASP A 55 12.00 21.12 16.48
C ASP A 55 12.41 20.88 17.95
N GLU A 56 13.50 20.13 18.13
CA GLU A 56 13.98 19.73 19.45
C GLU A 56 14.36 20.92 20.35
N VAL A 57 14.94 21.98 19.78
CA VAL A 57 15.38 23.16 20.53
C VAL A 57 14.17 23.86 21.16
N SER A 58 13.08 23.99 20.41
CA SER A 58 11.85 24.63 20.88
C SER A 58 11.20 23.92 22.07
N ILE A 59 11.36 22.59 22.18
CA ILE A 59 10.71 21.78 23.23
C ILE A 59 11.64 21.47 24.40
N THR A 60 12.96 21.66 24.24
CA THR A 60 13.99 21.33 25.23
C THR A 60 13.68 21.90 26.63
N PRO A 61 13.24 23.17 26.80
CA PRO A 61 12.93 23.69 28.13
C PRO A 61 11.79 22.95 28.83
N VAL A 62 10.76 22.54 28.09
CA VAL A 62 9.61 21.79 28.61
C VAL A 62 10.02 20.36 28.91
N LEU A 63 10.79 19.74 28.02
CA LEU A 63 11.30 18.39 28.20
C LEU A 63 12.20 18.29 29.43
N ASN A 64 13.11 19.25 29.65
CA ASN A 64 13.95 19.29 30.85
C ASN A 64 13.13 19.40 32.13
N LYS A 65 12.05 20.19 32.14
CA LYS A 65 11.12 20.25 33.28
C LYS A 65 10.42 18.91 33.52
N ALA A 66 10.04 18.20 32.45
CA ALA A 66 9.44 16.88 32.57
C ALA A 66 10.45 15.85 33.11
N VAL A 67 11.68 15.84 32.58
CA VAL A 67 12.77 14.98 33.06
C VAL A 67 13.05 15.24 34.54
N GLU A 68 13.09 16.49 34.97
CA GLU A 68 13.30 16.83 36.39
C GLU A 68 12.15 16.33 37.26
N LYS A 69 10.90 16.60 36.85
CA LYS A 69 9.70 16.26 37.62
C LYS A 69 9.48 14.76 37.77
N PHE A 70 9.91 13.97 36.79
CA PHE A 70 9.68 12.52 36.74
C PHE A 70 10.98 11.70 36.75
N ARG A 71 12.11 12.30 37.18
CA ARG A 71 13.47 11.74 37.08
C ARG A 71 13.60 10.27 37.52
N ASP A 72 12.96 9.91 38.63
CA ASP A 72 13.09 8.57 39.24
C ASP A 72 12.02 7.58 38.76
N LYS A 73 11.10 8.03 37.89
CA LYS A 73 9.91 7.26 37.50
C LYS A 73 9.82 7.00 36.01
N VAL A 74 10.20 7.99 35.20
CA VAL A 74 10.02 7.97 33.76
C VAL A 74 11.33 8.31 33.07
N LYS A 75 11.75 7.44 32.15
CA LYS A 75 12.84 7.69 31.22
C LYS A 75 12.27 8.34 29.97
N PHE A 76 12.89 9.43 29.54
CA PHE A 76 12.53 10.16 28.33
C PHE A 76 13.58 9.93 27.24
N GLY A 77 13.13 9.66 26.03
CA GLY A 77 13.96 9.67 24.82
C GLY A 77 13.44 10.72 23.83
N SER A 78 14.34 11.48 23.23
CA SER A 78 14.05 12.42 22.14
C SER A 78 14.77 11.97 20.88
N TYR A 79 14.03 11.85 19.79
CA TYR A 79 14.54 11.37 18.50
C TYR A 79 14.08 12.34 17.39
N PRO A 80 14.90 13.34 17.03
CA PRO A 80 14.59 14.22 15.91
C PRO A 80 14.66 13.46 14.58
N ASP A 81 13.76 13.80 13.66
CA ASP A 81 13.68 13.28 12.31
C ASP A 81 13.52 14.45 11.33
N LEU A 82 14.58 14.73 10.57
CA LEU A 82 14.66 15.91 9.70
C LEU A 82 14.00 15.69 8.33
N GLU A 83 13.79 14.43 7.94
CA GLU A 83 13.29 14.05 6.62
C GLU A 83 11.80 13.66 6.64
N ASN A 84 11.21 13.57 7.83
CA ASN A 84 9.84 13.15 7.99
C ASN A 84 8.85 14.30 7.72
N ASN A 85 7.85 14.00 6.89
CA ASN A 85 6.85 14.98 6.47
C ASN A 85 5.69 15.18 7.50
N TYR A 86 5.63 14.35 8.54
CA TYR A 86 4.52 14.33 9.50
C TYR A 86 4.90 14.91 10.87
N PHE A 87 6.14 14.69 11.31
CA PHE A 87 6.65 15.17 12.60
C PHE A 87 8.16 15.46 12.50
N ARG A 88 8.67 16.30 13.40
CA ARG A 88 10.10 16.62 13.52
C ARG A 88 10.77 15.95 14.72
N VAL A 89 10.02 15.65 15.78
CA VAL A 89 10.58 14.97 16.96
C VAL A 89 9.63 13.86 17.42
N ARG A 90 10.17 12.67 17.67
CA ARG A 90 9.50 11.59 18.38
C ARG A 90 10.01 11.54 19.81
N LEU A 91 9.12 11.77 20.77
CA LEU A 91 9.39 11.55 22.19
C LEU A 91 8.91 10.16 22.60
N VAL A 92 9.73 9.48 23.39
CA VAL A 92 9.42 8.17 23.99
C VAL A 92 9.45 8.33 25.50
N LEU A 93 8.41 7.85 26.15
CA LEU A 93 8.27 7.83 27.60
C LEU A 93 8.23 6.38 28.05
N GLU A 94 9.10 5.99 28.97
CA GLU A 94 9.23 4.61 29.45
C GLU A 94 9.24 4.61 30.98
N ALA A 95 8.39 3.79 31.61
CA ALA A 95 8.32 3.67 33.07
C ALA A 95 7.98 2.24 33.52
N GLY A 96 8.19 1.93 34.80
CA GLY A 96 7.82 0.63 35.37
C GLY A 96 6.30 0.39 35.48
N ASN A 97 5.48 1.44 35.40
CA ASN A 97 4.03 1.34 35.45
C ASN A 97 3.34 2.35 34.53
N LYS A 98 2.09 2.07 34.16
CA LYS A 98 1.33 2.85 33.18
C LYS A 98 0.96 4.25 33.68
N SER A 99 0.67 4.37 34.99
CA SER A 99 0.23 5.63 35.59
C SER A 99 1.29 6.72 35.53
N ASP A 100 2.57 6.36 35.72
CA ASP A 100 3.67 7.32 35.65
C ASP A 100 3.89 7.81 34.21
N VAL A 101 3.75 6.93 33.21
CA VAL A 101 3.78 7.32 31.78
C VAL A 101 2.63 8.28 31.46
N GLU A 102 1.41 7.95 31.88
CA GLU A 102 0.21 8.78 31.64
C GLU A 102 0.35 10.18 32.28
N LYS A 103 0.85 10.25 33.53
CA LYS A 103 1.09 11.53 34.22
C LYS A 103 2.17 12.37 33.53
N ALA A 104 3.25 11.75 33.09
CA ALA A 104 4.32 12.44 32.37
C ALA A 104 3.85 12.93 31.00
N LYS A 105 3.07 12.11 30.28
CA LYS A 105 2.46 12.49 29.01
C LYS A 105 1.48 13.64 29.17
N SER A 106 0.60 13.62 30.18
CA SER A 106 -0.31 14.74 30.46
C SER A 106 0.47 16.02 30.75
N PHE A 107 1.52 15.93 31.59
CA PHE A 107 2.35 17.09 31.88
C PHE A 107 2.97 17.70 30.61
N LEU A 108 3.47 16.86 29.69
CA LEU A 108 3.98 17.34 28.40
C LEU A 108 2.86 17.98 27.58
N LEU A 109 1.69 17.35 27.45
CA LEU A 109 0.56 17.89 26.69
C LEU A 109 0.08 19.25 27.23
N ASP A 110 0.10 19.43 28.56
CA ASP A 110 -0.35 20.66 29.22
C ASP A 110 0.67 21.82 29.10
N ASN A 111 1.94 21.52 28.81
CA ASN A 111 3.03 22.50 28.80
C ASN A 111 3.69 22.69 27.43
N LEU A 112 3.42 21.81 26.47
CA LEU A 112 3.85 21.96 25.09
C LEU A 112 2.96 22.99 24.37
N PRO A 113 3.47 23.68 23.33
CA PRO A 113 2.67 24.60 22.53
C PRO A 113 1.45 23.89 21.91
N THR A 114 0.29 24.56 21.87
CA THR A 114 -1.02 23.98 21.49
C THR A 114 -1.01 23.28 20.12
N ASP A 115 -0.21 23.76 19.16
CA ASP A 115 -0.12 23.20 17.80
C ASP A 115 1.12 22.33 17.55
N SER A 116 1.88 22.04 18.60
CA SER A 116 3.12 21.25 18.48
C SER A 116 2.86 19.76 18.25
N ILE A 117 1.67 19.23 18.56
CA ILE A 117 1.41 17.79 18.45
C ILE A 117 1.09 17.38 17.00
N ALA A 118 1.84 16.41 16.49
CA ALA A 118 1.56 15.75 15.23
C ALA A 118 0.64 14.54 15.46
N LYS A 119 -0.45 14.47 14.68
CA LYS A 119 -1.22 13.22 14.56
C LYS A 119 -0.45 12.31 13.63
N PHE A 120 0.16 11.28 14.19
CA PHE A 120 0.93 10.30 13.44
C PHE A 120 0.65 8.90 13.96
N ASP A 121 0.33 8.00 13.04
CA ASP A 121 0.15 6.58 13.31
C ASP A 121 1.34 5.83 12.73
N ARG A 122 2.15 5.22 13.60
CA ARG A 122 3.30 4.42 13.19
C ARG A 122 2.89 3.09 12.54
N HIS A 123 1.68 2.65 12.81
CA HIS A 123 1.19 1.33 12.44
C HIS A 123 -0.14 1.46 11.68
N PRO A 124 -0.17 2.19 10.54
CA PRO A 124 -1.42 2.47 9.83
C PRO A 124 -2.13 1.20 9.35
N LEU A 125 -1.39 0.11 9.17
CA LEU A 125 -1.92 -1.19 8.73
C LEU A 125 -2.43 -2.08 9.86
N GLU A 126 -2.19 -1.73 11.13
CA GLU A 126 -2.74 -2.47 12.27
C GLU A 126 -4.15 -1.96 12.59
N ASN A 127 -5.15 -2.87 12.57
CA ASN A 127 -6.57 -2.56 12.78
C ASN A 127 -7.05 -1.45 11.82
N ALA A 128 -6.58 -1.51 10.57
CA ALA A 128 -6.85 -0.51 9.55
C ALA A 128 -8.36 -0.34 9.31
N TRP A 129 -9.13 -1.43 9.30
CA TRP A 129 -10.59 -1.39 9.19
C TRP A 129 -11.24 -0.65 10.35
N GLU A 130 -10.83 -0.93 11.59
CA GLU A 130 -11.41 -0.27 12.77
C GLU A 130 -11.11 1.24 12.75
N LYS A 131 -9.87 1.60 12.44
CA LYS A 131 -9.44 3.00 12.28
C LYS A 131 -10.24 3.69 11.18
N LEU A 132 -10.34 3.07 10.00
CA LEU A 132 -11.11 3.61 8.89
C LEU A 132 -12.58 3.77 9.27
N ASN A 133 -13.23 2.71 9.76
CA ASN A 133 -14.65 2.74 10.12
C ASN A 133 -14.97 3.78 11.22
N SER A 134 -14.08 3.95 12.20
CA SER A 134 -14.23 4.97 13.26
C SER A 134 -14.11 6.41 12.75
N ALA A 135 -13.25 6.64 11.75
CA ALA A 135 -13.07 7.94 11.12
C ALA A 135 -14.15 8.24 10.06
N VAL A 136 -14.64 7.20 9.38
CA VAL A 136 -15.45 7.29 8.15
C VAL A 136 -16.94 7.42 8.39
N GLY A 137 -17.45 7.12 9.58
CA GLY A 137 -18.86 7.36 9.95
C GLY A 137 -19.34 8.82 9.77
N LYS A 138 -18.48 9.74 9.34
CA LYS A 138 -18.73 11.17 9.14
C LYS A 138 -18.49 11.67 7.69
N GLU A 139 -17.89 10.86 6.80
CA GLU A 139 -17.45 11.33 5.46
C GLU A 139 -18.10 10.52 4.32
N PRO A 140 -19.12 11.07 3.62
CA PRO A 140 -19.89 10.35 2.60
C PRO A 140 -19.07 9.76 1.47
N HIS A 141 -18.02 10.46 1.01
CA HIS A 141 -17.19 10.01 -0.11
C HIS A 141 -16.34 8.78 0.23
N VAL A 142 -15.93 8.63 1.50
CA VAL A 142 -15.16 7.45 1.91
C VAL A 142 -16.08 6.24 2.08
N ILE A 143 -17.30 6.44 2.58
CA ILE A 143 -18.34 5.40 2.63
C ILE A 143 -18.64 4.89 1.21
N ASP A 144 -18.77 5.80 0.26
CA ASP A 144 -19.02 5.47 -1.15
C ASP A 144 -17.86 4.68 -1.77
N ALA A 145 -16.61 5.13 -1.55
CA ALA A 145 -15.42 4.40 -2.01
C ALA A 145 -15.33 2.97 -1.44
N ILE A 146 -15.65 2.78 -0.15
CA ILE A 146 -15.71 1.45 0.47
C ILE A 146 -16.73 0.56 -0.25
N LYS A 147 -17.95 1.07 -0.49
CA LYS A 147 -19.01 0.32 -1.17
C LYS A 147 -18.60 -0.09 -2.58
N VAL A 148 -17.99 0.81 -3.33
CA VAL A 148 -17.51 0.55 -4.70
C VAL A 148 -16.43 -0.54 -4.70
N ILE A 149 -15.51 -0.52 -3.73
CA ILE A 149 -14.48 -1.56 -3.59
C ILE A 149 -15.11 -2.91 -3.23
N GLU A 150 -16.04 -2.95 -2.26
CA GLU A 150 -16.76 -4.17 -1.89
C GLU A 150 -17.57 -4.74 -3.07
N GLU A 151 -18.23 -3.89 -3.85
CA GLU A 151 -18.94 -4.26 -5.07
C GLU A 151 -17.98 -4.81 -6.14
N ALA A 152 -16.81 -4.17 -6.34
CA ALA A 152 -15.81 -4.63 -7.30
C ALA A 152 -15.30 -6.04 -6.94
N ILE A 153 -14.98 -6.28 -5.66
CA ILE A 153 -14.53 -7.59 -5.17
C ILE A 153 -15.61 -8.65 -5.37
N THR A 154 -16.87 -8.30 -5.10
CA THR A 154 -18.02 -9.19 -5.30
C THR A 154 -18.23 -9.52 -6.78
N LYS A 155 -18.09 -8.53 -7.65
CA LYS A 155 -18.34 -8.65 -9.10
C LYS A 155 -17.26 -9.42 -9.85
N TYR A 156 -15.99 -9.18 -9.55
CA TYR A 156 -14.87 -9.72 -10.33
C TYR A 156 -14.07 -10.81 -9.60
N SER A 157 -14.23 -10.98 -8.29
CA SER A 157 -13.31 -11.71 -7.42
C SER A 157 -11.95 -11.01 -7.29
N LEU A 158 -11.36 -11.07 -6.09
CA LEU A 158 -10.10 -10.39 -5.79
C LEU A 158 -8.94 -10.81 -6.70
N LYS A 159 -8.88 -12.09 -7.10
CA LYS A 159 -7.84 -12.63 -8.00
C LYS A 159 -7.88 -12.03 -9.42
N CYS A 160 -9.00 -11.42 -9.80
CA CYS A 160 -9.18 -10.79 -11.10
C CYS A 160 -9.06 -9.26 -11.04
N ILE A 161 -8.75 -8.70 -9.87
CA ILE A 161 -8.61 -7.26 -9.65
C ILE A 161 -7.14 -6.90 -9.59
N CYS A 162 -6.77 -5.83 -10.30
CA CYS A 162 -5.48 -5.18 -10.20
C CYS A 162 -5.66 -3.76 -9.67
N ILE A 163 -4.79 -3.28 -8.77
CA ILE A 163 -4.74 -1.87 -8.40
C ILE A 163 -3.68 -1.14 -9.23
N GLY A 164 -4.06 -0.03 -9.86
CA GLY A 164 -3.11 0.88 -10.51
C GLY A 164 -2.48 1.81 -9.47
N PHE A 165 -1.18 1.68 -9.22
CA PHE A 165 -0.50 2.43 -8.17
C PHE A 165 0.70 3.19 -8.71
N SER A 166 0.59 4.52 -8.76
CA SER A 166 1.61 5.44 -9.28
C SER A 166 2.36 6.20 -8.18
N GLY A 167 2.09 5.90 -6.91
CA GLY A 167 2.70 6.58 -5.76
C GLY A 167 2.10 7.95 -5.43
N GLY A 168 1.10 8.40 -6.18
CA GLY A 168 0.37 9.65 -5.90
C GLY A 168 -0.54 9.55 -4.68
N LYS A 169 -0.92 10.69 -4.11
CA LYS A 169 -1.82 10.77 -2.94
C LYS A 169 -3.15 10.05 -3.16
N ASP A 170 -3.74 10.19 -4.34
CA ASP A 170 -5.09 9.70 -4.63
C ASP A 170 -5.11 8.16 -4.70
N CYS A 171 -4.19 7.55 -5.43
CA CYS A 171 -4.03 6.09 -5.45
C CYS A 171 -3.53 5.53 -4.11
N THR A 172 -2.83 6.30 -3.29
CA THR A 172 -2.41 5.88 -1.93
C THR A 172 -3.61 5.79 -0.99
N VAL A 173 -4.54 6.76 -1.05
CA VAL A 173 -5.79 6.72 -0.28
C VAL A 173 -6.62 5.51 -0.70
N ILE A 174 -6.80 5.29 -2.00
CA ILE A 174 -7.58 4.14 -2.50
C ILE A 174 -6.91 2.80 -2.14
N LEU A 175 -5.58 2.70 -2.22
CA LEU A 175 -4.85 1.52 -1.75
C LEU A 175 -5.10 1.24 -0.27
N HIS A 176 -5.12 2.27 0.57
CA HIS A 176 -5.36 2.09 2.00
C HIS A 176 -6.80 1.70 2.33
N ILE A 177 -7.79 2.27 1.61
CA ILE A 177 -9.19 1.85 1.74
C ILE A 177 -9.34 0.38 1.29
N LEU A 178 -8.75 0.01 0.16
CA LEU A 178 -8.76 -1.38 -0.31
C LEU A 178 -8.18 -2.32 0.75
N TYR A 179 -7.01 -2.00 1.30
CA TYR A 179 -6.39 -2.80 2.36
C TYR A 179 -7.31 -2.95 3.59
N ALA A 180 -7.90 -1.87 4.07
CA ALA A 180 -8.81 -1.91 5.22
C ALA A 180 -10.05 -2.79 4.94
N VAL A 181 -10.61 -2.73 3.72
CA VAL A 181 -11.71 -3.62 3.31
C VAL A 181 -11.25 -5.08 3.27
N LEU A 182 -10.05 -5.36 2.79
CA LEU A 182 -9.50 -6.72 2.78
C LEU A 182 -9.24 -7.25 4.18
N GLU A 183 -8.72 -6.43 5.09
CA GLU A 183 -8.52 -6.80 6.50
C GLU A 183 -9.87 -7.14 7.15
N LYS A 184 -10.93 -6.37 6.87
CA LYS A 184 -12.31 -6.68 7.31
C LYS A 184 -12.80 -8.03 6.79
N MET A 185 -12.54 -8.33 5.51
CA MET A 185 -13.09 -9.51 4.83
C MET A 185 -12.31 -10.80 5.15
N TYR A 186 -10.99 -10.73 5.28
CA TYR A 186 -10.10 -11.89 5.35
C TYR A 186 -9.27 -11.95 6.66
N GLY A 187 -9.32 -10.93 7.50
CA GLY A 187 -8.49 -10.85 8.70
C GLY A 187 -7.00 -10.71 8.36
N LYS A 188 -6.15 -11.46 9.07
CA LYS A 188 -4.69 -11.38 8.93
C LYS A 188 -4.14 -12.13 7.71
N GLU A 189 -4.89 -13.10 7.17
CA GLU A 189 -4.46 -13.90 6.02
C GLU A 189 -5.04 -13.31 4.73
N MET A 190 -4.57 -12.11 4.38
CA MET A 190 -5.01 -11.42 3.16
C MET A 190 -4.36 -12.02 1.91
N PRO A 191 -5.15 -12.27 0.84
CA PRO A 191 -4.57 -12.63 -0.45
C PRO A 191 -3.72 -11.48 -1.00
N LYS A 192 -2.67 -11.81 -1.75
CA LYS A 192 -1.94 -10.79 -2.51
C LYS A 192 -2.85 -10.19 -3.57
N VAL A 193 -2.79 -8.87 -3.70
CA VAL A 193 -3.49 -8.12 -4.74
C VAL A 193 -2.52 -7.77 -5.84
N HIS A 194 -2.91 -8.02 -7.09
CA HIS A 194 -2.15 -7.57 -8.25
C HIS A 194 -2.00 -6.04 -8.23
N CYS A 195 -0.80 -5.55 -8.48
CA CYS A 195 -0.50 -4.13 -8.52
C CYS A 195 0.29 -3.79 -9.78
N PHE A 196 -0.21 -2.84 -10.55
CA PHE A 196 0.41 -2.40 -11.80
C PHE A 196 0.99 -0.99 -11.65
N TYR A 197 2.26 -0.86 -12.04
CA TYR A 197 2.94 0.43 -12.15
C TYR A 197 3.66 0.54 -13.50
N MET A 198 3.28 1.55 -14.30
CA MET A 198 4.06 1.93 -15.47
C MET A 198 5.17 2.90 -15.08
N LYS A 199 6.42 2.45 -15.18
CA LYS A 199 7.60 3.27 -14.93
C LYS A 199 8.03 4.00 -16.20
N ARG A 200 7.95 5.33 -16.18
CA ARG A 200 8.52 6.18 -17.23
C ARG A 200 10.03 6.37 -17.01
N ASP A 201 10.78 6.58 -18.07
CA ASP A 201 12.24 6.85 -17.99
C ASP A 201 12.56 8.13 -17.21
N THR A 202 11.63 9.08 -17.19
CA THR A 202 11.73 10.34 -16.44
C THR A 202 11.25 10.22 -14.99
N ALA A 203 10.93 9.01 -14.51
CA ALA A 203 10.46 8.81 -13.15
C ALA A 203 11.61 9.01 -12.15
N TRP A 204 11.33 9.77 -11.09
CA TRP A 204 12.31 10.07 -10.05
C TRP A 204 12.61 8.80 -9.24
N PRO A 205 13.88 8.52 -8.89
CA PRO A 205 14.23 7.35 -8.08
C PRO A 205 13.45 7.26 -6.77
N GLU A 206 13.17 8.40 -6.14
CA GLU A 206 12.44 8.52 -4.88
C GLU A 206 10.99 8.02 -5.02
N ILE A 207 10.35 8.29 -6.17
CA ILE A 207 8.99 7.81 -6.45
C ILE A 207 9.00 6.29 -6.64
N THR A 208 9.98 5.77 -7.39
CA THR A 208 10.11 4.31 -7.59
C THR A 208 10.33 3.61 -6.25
N ALA A 209 11.24 4.13 -5.44
CA ALA A 209 11.53 3.59 -4.12
C ALA A 209 10.34 3.70 -3.17
N PHE A 210 9.54 4.77 -3.25
CA PHE A 210 8.29 4.90 -2.50
C PHE A 210 7.27 3.83 -2.91
N ILE A 211 7.09 3.60 -4.22
CA ILE A 211 6.16 2.60 -4.75
C ILE A 211 6.54 1.20 -4.30
N GLU A 212 7.81 0.82 -4.44
CA GLU A 212 8.31 -0.50 -4.05
C GLU A 212 8.17 -0.74 -2.54
N ARG A 213 8.55 0.25 -1.72
CA ARG A 213 8.38 0.16 -0.26
C ARG A 213 6.91 0.04 0.14
N THR A 214 6.04 0.83 -0.48
CA THR A 214 4.60 0.82 -0.19
C THR A 214 3.97 -0.50 -0.63
N ALA A 215 4.28 -0.99 -1.83
CA ALA A 215 3.80 -2.28 -2.30
C ALA A 215 4.24 -3.43 -1.37
N SER A 216 5.49 -3.43 -0.92
CA SER A 216 5.97 -4.40 0.06
C SER A 216 5.24 -4.29 1.40
N MET A 217 4.99 -3.07 1.88
CA MET A 217 4.30 -2.81 3.15
C MET A 217 2.85 -3.30 3.12
N TYR A 218 2.16 -3.08 2.00
CA TYR A 218 0.76 -3.48 1.79
C TYR A 218 0.59 -4.92 1.27
N GLY A 219 1.68 -5.68 1.11
CA GLY A 219 1.62 -7.07 0.64
C GLY A 219 1.18 -7.24 -0.83
N LEU A 220 1.43 -6.24 -1.67
CA LEU A 220 1.03 -6.24 -3.08
C LEU A 220 1.93 -7.13 -3.95
N ASP A 221 1.35 -7.70 -5.00
CA ASP A 221 2.08 -8.32 -6.10
C ASP A 221 2.39 -7.25 -7.17
N LEU A 222 3.48 -6.51 -6.98
CA LEU A 222 3.86 -5.36 -7.80
C LEU A 222 4.54 -5.79 -9.11
N HIS A 223 3.94 -5.38 -10.23
CA HIS A 223 4.47 -5.52 -11.58
C HIS A 223 4.83 -4.15 -12.13
N VAL A 224 6.12 -3.96 -12.38
CA VAL A 224 6.67 -2.73 -12.95
C VAL A 224 6.93 -2.93 -14.43
N ILE A 225 6.29 -2.12 -15.27
CA ILE A 225 6.52 -2.14 -16.72
C ILE A 225 7.11 -0.81 -17.15
N SER A 226 8.31 -0.85 -17.71
CA SER A 226 8.96 0.33 -18.27
C SER A 226 8.35 0.72 -19.61
N GLY A 227 8.00 1.99 -19.79
CA GLY A 227 7.46 2.48 -21.06
C GLY A 227 7.01 3.92 -21.03
N SER A 228 6.79 4.48 -22.22
CA SER A 228 6.29 5.85 -22.43
C SER A 228 4.79 5.91 -22.71
N ASP A 229 4.18 4.82 -23.18
CA ASP A 229 2.76 4.71 -23.52
C ASP A 229 2.02 3.76 -22.55
N TYR A 230 1.02 4.30 -21.87
CA TYR A 230 0.23 3.57 -20.88
C TYR A 230 -0.57 2.42 -21.47
N LYS A 231 -1.11 2.55 -22.69
CA LYS A 231 -1.87 1.48 -23.34
C LYS A 231 -0.96 0.31 -23.72
N VAL A 232 0.25 0.62 -24.19
CA VAL A 232 1.25 -0.41 -24.53
C VAL A 232 1.69 -1.16 -23.27
N ALA A 233 2.04 -0.44 -22.21
CA ALA A 233 2.43 -1.05 -20.94
C ALA A 233 1.28 -1.89 -20.33
N MET A 234 0.05 -1.39 -20.38
CA MET A 234 -1.13 -2.12 -19.89
C MET A 234 -1.38 -3.39 -20.72
N LYS A 235 -1.20 -3.33 -22.05
CA LYS A 235 -1.31 -4.53 -22.90
C LYS A 235 -0.26 -5.58 -22.51
N GLN A 236 1.01 -5.18 -22.39
CA GLN A 236 2.08 -6.08 -21.95
C GLN A 236 1.78 -6.73 -20.59
N TYR A 237 1.19 -5.99 -19.66
CA TYR A 237 0.75 -6.52 -18.38
C TYR A 237 -0.36 -7.58 -18.54
N LEU A 238 -1.37 -7.28 -19.34
CA LEU A 238 -2.53 -8.16 -19.56
C LEU A 238 -2.20 -9.41 -20.38
N ASP A 239 -1.22 -9.33 -21.28
CA ASP A 239 -0.71 -10.49 -22.04
C ASP A 239 -0.12 -11.57 -21.10
N ILE A 240 0.37 -11.16 -19.92
CA ILE A 240 0.91 -12.06 -18.89
C ILE A 240 -0.18 -12.41 -17.85
N HIS A 241 -0.97 -11.44 -17.42
CA HIS A 241 -1.94 -11.55 -16.34
C HIS A 241 -3.37 -11.70 -16.89
N THR A 242 -3.60 -12.80 -17.60
CA THR A 242 -4.87 -13.07 -18.32
C THR A 242 -6.08 -13.24 -17.41
N THR A 243 -5.88 -13.41 -16.10
CA THR A 243 -6.96 -13.47 -15.11
C THR A 243 -7.51 -12.10 -14.71
N VAL A 244 -6.77 -11.01 -14.97
CA VAL A 244 -7.17 -9.66 -14.57
C VAL A 244 -8.30 -9.16 -15.47
N GLN A 245 -9.41 -8.75 -14.85
CA GLN A 245 -10.62 -8.27 -15.51
C GLN A 245 -10.96 -6.82 -15.15
N ALA A 246 -10.48 -6.33 -14.01
CA ALA A 246 -10.78 -5.00 -13.52
C ALA A 246 -9.56 -4.31 -12.92
N PHE A 247 -9.48 -2.99 -13.11
CA PHE A 247 -8.49 -2.14 -12.46
C PHE A 247 -9.16 -1.19 -11.47
N ILE A 248 -8.66 -1.14 -10.24
CA ILE A 248 -8.99 -0.09 -9.28
C ILE A 248 -8.02 1.07 -9.50
N LEU A 249 -8.55 2.26 -9.75
CA LEU A 249 -7.79 3.48 -10.06
C LEU A 249 -8.19 4.62 -9.11
N GLY A 250 -7.22 5.44 -8.73
CA GLY A 250 -7.42 6.62 -7.87
C GLY A 250 -7.75 7.90 -8.63
N ASN A 251 -8.58 7.83 -9.67
CA ASN A 251 -8.96 9.00 -10.46
C ASN A 251 -10.06 9.81 -9.76
N ARG A 252 -10.00 11.13 -9.88
CA ARG A 252 -11.02 12.05 -9.38
C ARG A 252 -11.87 12.58 -10.54
N SER A 253 -13.11 12.95 -10.24
CA SER A 253 -14.00 13.60 -11.22
C SER A 253 -13.44 14.93 -11.74
N THR A 254 -12.54 15.57 -10.99
CA THR A 254 -11.89 16.84 -11.34
C THR A 254 -10.60 16.66 -12.14
N ASP A 255 -10.11 15.44 -12.32
CA ASP A 255 -8.96 15.19 -13.18
C ASP A 255 -9.36 15.32 -14.67
N PRO A 256 -8.40 15.55 -15.60
CA PRO A 256 -8.69 15.59 -17.02
C PRO A 256 -9.45 14.34 -17.49
N SER A 257 -10.59 14.53 -18.14
CA SER A 257 -11.52 13.46 -18.56
C SER A 257 -12.16 12.65 -17.42
N GLY A 258 -11.98 13.06 -16.15
CA GLY A 258 -12.54 12.37 -14.98
C GLY A 258 -14.04 12.58 -14.80
N GLY A 259 -14.58 13.73 -15.21
CA GLY A 259 -15.98 14.09 -14.99
C GLY A 259 -17.00 13.21 -15.71
N SER A 260 -16.57 12.46 -16.74
CA SER A 260 -17.41 11.50 -17.47
C SER A 260 -17.27 10.06 -16.97
N LEU A 261 -16.44 9.80 -15.96
CA LEU A 261 -16.22 8.46 -15.42
C LEU A 261 -17.28 8.15 -14.35
N GLY A 262 -17.97 7.01 -14.50
CA GLY A 262 -18.71 6.38 -13.41
C GLY A 262 -17.82 5.43 -12.60
N HIS A 263 -18.28 4.99 -11.42
CA HIS A 263 -17.56 4.03 -10.56
C HIS A 263 -17.20 2.74 -11.29
N PHE A 264 -18.09 2.26 -12.15
CA PHE A 264 -17.83 1.19 -13.10
C PHE A 264 -18.01 1.75 -14.49
N THR A 265 -16.89 2.02 -15.18
CA THR A 265 -16.92 2.57 -16.52
C THR A 265 -17.13 1.43 -17.52
N SER A 266 -18.37 1.09 -17.82
CA SER A 266 -18.70 0.35 -19.03
C SER A 266 -18.53 1.33 -20.19
N ILE A 267 -17.36 1.33 -20.84
CA ILE A 267 -17.16 2.19 -22.03
C ILE A 267 -18.15 1.70 -23.09
N PRO A 268 -19.12 2.53 -23.53
CA PRO A 268 -19.97 2.16 -24.65
C PRO A 268 -19.08 2.04 -25.89
N TYR A 269 -19.03 0.84 -26.46
CA TYR A 269 -18.38 0.58 -27.73
C TYR A 269 -19.42 0.12 -28.75
N CYS A 270 -19.10 0.23 -30.03
CA CYS A 270 -20.02 -0.18 -31.08
C CYS A 270 -20.30 -1.68 -30.96
N SER A 271 -21.57 -2.07 -30.81
CA SER A 271 -21.99 -3.47 -30.69
C SER A 271 -21.67 -4.33 -31.92
N LEU A 272 -21.23 -3.71 -33.02
CA LEU A 272 -20.68 -4.43 -34.17
C LEU A 272 -19.38 -5.17 -33.83
N TYR A 273 -18.58 -4.68 -32.88
CA TYR A 273 -17.39 -5.41 -32.42
C TYR A 273 -17.77 -6.75 -31.78
N ASP A 274 -18.91 -6.86 -31.11
CA ASP A 274 -19.40 -8.14 -30.57
C ASP A 274 -19.90 -9.10 -31.67
N GLN A 275 -20.22 -8.55 -32.84
CA GLN A 275 -20.71 -9.28 -34.01
C GLN A 275 -19.57 -9.68 -34.97
N GLY A 276 -18.32 -9.54 -34.54
CA GLY A 276 -17.14 -9.97 -35.28
C GLY A 276 -16.55 -8.97 -36.25
N PHE A 277 -16.98 -7.71 -36.21
CA PHE A 277 -16.27 -6.64 -36.93
C PHE A 277 -14.98 -6.31 -36.19
N SER A 278 -13.81 -6.50 -36.79
CA SER A 278 -12.53 -6.08 -36.20
C SER A 278 -12.08 -4.68 -36.62
N SER A 279 -12.80 -4.08 -37.57
CA SER A 279 -12.63 -2.72 -38.08
C SER A 279 -14.00 -2.21 -38.52
N ILE A 280 -14.24 -0.91 -38.34
CA ILE A 280 -15.50 -0.27 -38.75
C ILE A 280 -15.19 0.88 -39.72
N GLY A 281 -15.68 0.74 -40.95
CA GLY A 281 -15.73 1.72 -42.02
C GLY A 281 -17.04 1.57 -42.82
N ASP A 282 -17.21 2.33 -43.89
CA ASP A 282 -18.43 2.28 -44.71
C ASP A 282 -18.50 0.95 -45.49
N ASN A 283 -19.56 0.16 -45.27
CA ASN A 283 -19.81 -1.14 -45.91
C ASN A 283 -18.80 -2.28 -45.60
N ASP A 284 -18.11 -2.22 -44.46
CA ASP A 284 -17.28 -3.33 -43.98
C ASP A 284 -18.13 -4.57 -43.63
N SER A 285 -17.51 -5.75 -43.64
CA SER A 285 -18.14 -7.01 -43.19
C SER A 285 -17.42 -7.60 -41.97
N PRO A 286 -18.07 -8.49 -41.18
CA PRO A 286 -17.40 -9.20 -40.09
C PRO A 286 -16.13 -9.93 -40.57
N ASN A 287 -15.13 -10.00 -39.69
CA ASN A 287 -13.84 -10.62 -39.98
C ASN A 287 -13.98 -12.14 -40.10
N ASP A 288 -13.62 -12.70 -41.26
CA ASP A 288 -13.69 -14.14 -41.49
C ASP A 288 -12.75 -14.95 -40.58
N ALA A 289 -11.68 -14.35 -40.04
CA ALA A 289 -10.83 -15.00 -39.05
C ALA A 289 -11.54 -15.22 -37.69
N LEU A 290 -12.65 -14.52 -37.45
CA LEU A 290 -13.49 -14.69 -36.26
C LEU A 290 -14.69 -15.62 -36.51
N MET A 291 -14.80 -16.19 -37.71
CA MET A 291 -15.91 -17.02 -38.11
C MET A 291 -15.89 -18.39 -37.41
N TYR A 292 -17.07 -18.87 -37.02
CA TYR A 292 -17.27 -20.25 -36.60
C TYR A 292 -18.65 -20.75 -37.05
N LEU A 293 -18.80 -22.08 -37.14
CA LEU A 293 -20.09 -22.72 -37.31
C LEU A 293 -20.64 -23.11 -35.95
N ASN A 294 -21.88 -22.73 -35.65
CA ASN A 294 -22.54 -23.22 -34.45
C ASN A 294 -22.97 -24.69 -34.61
N GLU A 295 -23.52 -25.28 -33.54
CA GLU A 295 -23.99 -26.68 -33.50
C GLU A 295 -25.04 -27.03 -34.59
N LYS A 296 -25.68 -26.01 -35.18
CA LYS A 296 -26.66 -26.15 -36.27
C LYS A 296 -26.07 -25.88 -37.65
N GLY A 297 -24.75 -25.73 -37.76
CA GLY A 297 -24.05 -25.46 -39.03
C GLY A 297 -24.24 -24.03 -39.55
N VAL A 298 -24.69 -23.08 -38.72
CA VAL A 298 -24.92 -21.68 -39.13
C VAL A 298 -23.66 -20.84 -38.87
N LYS A 299 -23.26 -20.05 -39.88
CA LYS A 299 -22.14 -19.10 -39.79
C LYS A 299 -22.41 -18.05 -38.70
N ARG A 300 -21.50 -17.96 -37.74
CA ARG A 300 -21.47 -16.98 -36.64
C ARG A 300 -20.07 -16.40 -36.53
N PHE A 301 -19.94 -15.32 -35.77
CA PHE A 301 -18.65 -14.66 -35.55
C PHE A 301 -18.40 -14.46 -34.07
N LYS A 302 -17.15 -14.65 -33.67
CA LYS A 302 -16.64 -14.33 -32.34
C LYS A 302 -16.47 -12.82 -32.21
N PRO A 303 -16.60 -12.25 -31.00
CA PRO A 303 -16.27 -10.85 -30.75
C PRO A 303 -14.86 -10.46 -31.22
N ALA A 304 -14.69 -9.19 -31.61
CA ALA A 304 -13.48 -8.62 -32.20
C ALA A 304 -12.22 -8.83 -31.35
N TYR A 305 -12.34 -8.78 -30.02
CA TYR A 305 -11.22 -8.94 -29.09
C TYR A 305 -10.64 -10.37 -29.10
N LEU A 306 -11.33 -11.34 -29.71
CA LEU A 306 -10.83 -12.71 -29.90
C LEU A 306 -9.99 -12.86 -31.18
N LEU A 307 -9.69 -11.77 -31.88
CA LEU A 307 -8.77 -11.78 -33.03
C LEU A 307 -7.32 -11.82 -32.53
N GLU A 308 -6.68 -12.98 -32.67
CA GLU A 308 -5.31 -13.20 -32.17
C GLU A 308 -4.24 -12.52 -33.03
N ASN A 309 -4.46 -12.43 -34.35
CA ASN A 309 -3.50 -11.84 -35.29
C ASN A 309 -3.93 -10.43 -35.72
N GLY A 310 -3.26 -9.41 -35.17
CA GLY A 310 -3.53 -8.01 -35.48
C GLY A 310 -3.34 -7.60 -36.95
N LEU A 311 -2.56 -8.36 -37.74
CA LEU A 311 -2.41 -8.08 -39.18
C LEU A 311 -3.72 -8.32 -39.96
N LEU A 312 -4.65 -9.08 -39.39
CA LEU A 312 -5.95 -9.39 -40.01
C LEU A 312 -7.05 -8.38 -39.64
N GLU A 313 -6.76 -7.36 -38.82
CA GLU A 313 -7.76 -6.39 -38.33
C GLU A 313 -8.62 -5.77 -39.46
N ARG A 314 -8.03 -5.58 -40.65
CA ARG A 314 -8.64 -4.92 -41.81
C ARG A 314 -8.85 -5.81 -43.02
N CYS A 315 -8.71 -7.14 -42.89
CA CYS A 315 -8.81 -8.04 -44.04
C CYS A 315 -10.21 -8.09 -44.68
N SER A 316 -11.23 -7.63 -43.95
CA SER A 316 -12.63 -7.62 -44.38
C SER A 316 -13.13 -6.23 -44.79
N ARG A 317 -12.22 -5.25 -44.95
CA ARG A 317 -12.52 -3.99 -45.63
C ARG A 317 -12.62 -4.23 -47.14
N LYS A 318 -13.59 -3.61 -47.80
CA LYS A 318 -13.68 -3.59 -49.27
C LYS A 318 -12.89 -2.43 -49.86
#